data_AF-A0A4Q5W5V9-F1
#
_entry.id   AF-A0A4Q5W5V9-F1
#
_cell.length_a   1.000
_cell.length_b   1.000
_cell.length_c   1.000
_cell.angle_alpha   90.00
_cell.angle_beta   90.00
_cell.angle_gamma   90.00
#
_symmetry.space_group_name_H-M   'P 1'
#
loop_
_entity.id
_entity.type
_entity.pdbx_description
1 polymer ?
#
loop_
_entity_poly.entity_id
_entity_poly.type
_entity_poly.pdbx_seq_one_letter_code
_entity_poly.pdbx_strand_id
1 'polypeptide(L)'
;MEGRTPARPGRHTAGPDHRRHRTVLGGAVRPPENRNVQLPDRAIKGRRQGISPACILCYLPRVNFPWTIHIGSAAIPAHALFETAAFFTGFRYFLFLRRRKGDNFDSQQRGWIILGALFGALAGSRLLGALEQPVQWAQSPHPWLYLYANKTVLGGFLGGLFGVEAVKKLIGERRASGDLFVYPMLLALIIGRIGCF
;
A
#
# COMPACT_ATOMS: atom_id res chain seq x y z
N MET A 1 -9.60 31.35 82.25
CA MET A 1 -10.88 31.33 82.98
C MET A 1 -11.85 30.52 82.15
N GLU A 2 -12.47 29.52 82.79
CA GLU A 2 -13.60 28.66 82.39
C GLU A 2 -13.69 28.18 80.92
N GLY A 3 -13.77 26.89 80.59
CA GLY A 3 -14.32 25.74 81.31
C GLY A 3 -15.55 25.17 80.57
N ARG A 4 -15.55 23.84 80.38
CA ARG A 4 -16.70 22.91 80.18
C ARG A 4 -17.21 22.59 78.74
N THR A 5 -16.91 21.35 78.33
CA THR A 5 -17.76 20.32 77.66
C THR A 5 -19.15 20.18 78.36
N PRO A 6 -20.19 19.42 77.91
CA PRO A 6 -20.32 18.48 76.78
C PRO A 6 -21.73 18.37 76.09
N ALA A 7 -21.87 17.34 75.22
CA ALA A 7 -23.07 16.47 75.01
C ALA A 7 -24.15 16.79 73.94
N ARG A 8 -24.21 15.89 72.94
CA ARG A 8 -25.35 15.14 72.29
C ARG A 8 -26.79 15.31 72.88
N PRO A 9 -27.85 14.69 72.29
CA PRO A 9 -28.26 14.42 70.89
C PRO A 9 -29.80 14.70 70.68
N GLY A 10 -30.39 14.48 69.49
CA GLY A 10 -31.86 14.45 69.36
C GLY A 10 -32.42 14.15 67.97
N ARG A 11 -33.06 12.99 67.82
CA ARG A 11 -33.84 12.50 66.66
C ARG A 11 -35.33 12.89 66.78
N HIS A 12 -36.08 12.61 65.71
CA HIS A 12 -37.56 12.45 65.58
C HIS A 12 -38.29 13.74 65.13
N THR A 13 -39.24 13.80 64.18
CA THR A 13 -40.24 12.87 63.58
C THR A 13 -40.66 13.40 62.18
N ALA A 14 -40.79 12.59 61.11
CA ALA A 14 -42.02 11.97 60.55
C ALA A 14 -43.24 12.93 60.39
N GLY A 15 -43.57 13.41 59.17
CA GLY A 15 -44.66 12.89 58.31
C GLY A 15 -45.57 14.03 57.76
N PRO A 16 -46.62 13.78 56.93
CA PRO A 16 -46.52 13.57 55.47
C PRO A 16 -47.48 14.43 54.57
N ASP A 17 -47.16 14.42 53.27
CA ASP A 17 -48.01 14.37 52.04
C ASP A 17 -49.29 15.23 51.90
N HIS A 18 -49.32 16.07 50.84
CA HIS A 18 -50.53 16.28 50.06
C HIS A 18 -50.24 16.64 48.58
N ARG A 19 -50.22 15.59 47.74
CA ARG A 19 -51.10 15.43 46.56
C ARG A 19 -51.15 16.57 45.48
N ARG A 20 -50.58 16.29 44.29
CA ARG A 20 -51.28 16.02 43.00
C ARG A 20 -50.56 16.57 41.75
N HIS A 21 -50.19 15.63 40.88
CA HIS A 21 -50.46 15.56 39.43
C HIS A 21 -50.38 16.84 38.57
N ARG A 22 -49.42 16.85 37.63
CA ARG A 22 -49.75 16.91 36.21
C ARG A 22 -48.62 16.40 35.31
N THR A 23 -49.01 15.51 34.43
CA THR A 23 -48.24 14.76 33.44
C THR A 23 -48.16 15.57 32.13
N VAL A 24 -46.94 15.64 31.57
CA VAL A 24 -46.56 15.68 30.12
C VAL A 24 -47.24 16.68 29.19
N LEU A 25 -46.44 17.55 28.56
CA LEU A 25 -46.53 17.91 27.12
C LEU A 25 -45.20 18.56 26.68
N GLY A 26 -44.68 18.10 25.54
CA GLY A 26 -43.36 18.46 25.01
C GLY A 26 -43.23 19.91 24.53
N GLY A 27 -41.99 20.39 24.53
CA GLY A 27 -41.60 21.70 23.99
C GLY A 27 -40.10 21.90 24.03
N ALA A 28 -39.43 21.61 22.90
CA ALA A 28 -38.13 22.12 22.44
C ALA A 28 -37.03 22.42 23.50
N VAL A 29 -36.17 21.43 23.77
CA VAL A 29 -34.85 21.69 24.36
C VAL A 29 -33.96 22.33 23.28
N ARG A 30 -33.73 23.65 23.39
CA ARG A 30 -32.69 24.34 22.62
C ARG A 30 -31.31 23.88 23.11
N PRO A 31 -30.38 23.43 22.25
CA PRO A 31 -28.99 23.26 22.67
C PRO A 31 -28.31 24.64 22.81
N PRO A 32 -27.62 24.93 23.92
CA PRO A 32 -26.85 26.17 24.04
C PRO A 32 -25.56 26.09 23.20
N GLU A 33 -25.52 26.94 22.19
CA GLU A 33 -24.41 27.82 21.78
C GLU A 33 -22.97 27.30 21.94
N ASN A 34 -22.40 27.00 20.78
CA ASN A 34 -21.00 26.76 20.44
C ASN A 34 -20.00 27.58 21.27
N ARG A 35 -19.40 26.95 22.28
CA ARG A 35 -18.26 27.49 22.99
C ARG A 35 -16.98 27.06 22.27
N ASN A 36 -16.41 28.00 21.51
CA ASN A 36 -15.09 27.93 20.91
C ASN A 36 -14.07 27.25 21.84
N VAL A 37 -13.68 26.01 21.54
CA VAL A 37 -12.50 25.38 22.11
C VAL A 37 -11.30 25.95 21.35
N GLN A 38 -10.83 27.11 21.79
CA GLN A 38 -9.57 27.69 21.37
C GLN A 38 -8.43 26.83 21.94
N LEU A 39 -7.88 25.91 21.13
CA LEU A 39 -6.61 25.24 21.45
C LEU A 39 -5.46 26.26 21.28
N PRO A 40 -4.56 26.43 22.27
CA PRO A 40 -3.52 27.44 22.22
C PRO A 40 -2.40 27.10 21.23
N ASP A 41 -2.19 27.99 20.25
CA ASP A 41 -1.08 28.05 19.27
C ASP A 41 0.29 28.34 19.91
N ARG A 42 0.72 27.55 20.90
CA ARG A 42 2.05 27.68 21.51
C ARG A 42 2.72 26.35 21.81
N ALA A 43 3.12 25.64 20.75
CA ALA A 43 4.16 24.62 20.85
C ALA A 43 4.97 24.43 19.56
N ILE A 44 5.22 25.51 18.79
CA ILE A 44 6.27 25.52 17.75
C ILE A 44 7.37 26.46 18.26
N LYS A 45 8.13 26.00 19.25
CA LYS A 45 9.33 26.70 19.74
C LYS A 45 10.54 25.80 19.56
N GLY A 46 11.27 26.10 18.48
CA GLY A 46 12.68 25.82 18.22
C GLY A 46 13.34 24.68 18.99
N ARG A 47 13.49 23.53 18.33
CA ARG A 47 14.65 22.67 18.58
C ARG A 47 15.66 22.91 17.48
N ARG A 48 16.74 23.55 17.92
CA ARG A 48 17.97 23.97 17.23
C ARG A 48 18.33 23.11 16.01
N GLN A 49 18.60 23.82 14.92
CA GLN A 49 19.43 23.43 13.80
C GLN A 49 20.73 22.81 14.32
N GLY A 50 20.78 21.48 14.35
CA GLY A 50 22.02 20.71 14.34
C GLY A 50 22.34 20.40 12.89
N ILE A 51 23.35 21.07 12.36
CA ILE A 51 23.88 20.86 11.02
C ILE A 51 24.49 19.44 11.00
N SER A 52 23.75 18.46 10.46
CA SER A 52 24.28 17.15 10.08
C SER A 52 24.56 17.18 8.57
N PRO A 53 25.78 16.85 8.10
CA PRO A 53 26.19 16.93 6.70
C PRO A 53 25.59 15.83 5.79
N ALA A 54 24.54 15.11 6.23
CA ALA A 54 23.87 14.07 5.46
C ALA A 54 22.86 14.61 4.43
N CYS A 55 22.80 15.92 4.23
CA CYS A 55 21.86 16.61 3.34
C CYS A 55 22.27 16.59 1.85
N ILE A 56 23.00 15.56 1.39
CA ILE A 56 23.16 15.28 -0.05
C ILE A 56 21.85 14.72 -0.62
N LEU A 57 21.01 14.08 0.21
CA LEU A 57 19.71 13.56 -0.22
C LEU A 57 18.63 14.65 -0.44
N CYS A 58 18.84 15.86 0.06
CA CYS A 58 17.90 16.99 -0.15
C CYS A 58 18.18 17.76 -1.45
N TYR A 59 19.23 17.43 -2.20
CA TYR A 59 19.57 18.09 -3.48
C TYR A 59 19.07 17.32 -4.70
N LEU A 60 18.27 16.25 -4.52
CA LEU A 60 17.56 15.69 -5.65
C LEU A 60 16.40 16.62 -6.01
N PRO A 61 16.33 17.13 -7.25
CA PRO A 61 15.26 18.01 -7.66
C PRO A 61 13.92 17.30 -7.42
N ARG A 62 13.01 17.97 -6.71
CA ARG A 62 11.58 17.64 -6.79
C ARG A 62 11.12 17.95 -8.20
N VAL A 63 11.32 16.98 -9.10
CA VAL A 63 10.69 16.93 -10.41
C VAL A 63 9.17 16.87 -10.19
N ASN A 64 8.49 17.97 -10.51
CA ASN A 64 7.04 18.02 -10.56
C ASN A 64 6.58 17.33 -11.85
N PHE A 65 6.10 16.10 -11.70
CA PHE A 65 5.39 15.36 -12.75
C PHE A 65 3.90 15.66 -12.65
N PRO A 66 3.18 15.84 -13.78
CA PRO A 66 3.36 15.07 -15.02
C PRO A 66 3.60 15.94 -16.27
N TRP A 67 4.56 15.56 -17.11
CA TRP A 67 4.63 16.08 -18.49
C TRP A 67 3.55 15.40 -19.32
N THR A 68 2.45 16.12 -19.59
CA THR A 68 1.33 15.62 -20.40
C THR A 68 1.38 16.21 -21.80
N ILE A 69 1.45 15.34 -22.81
CA ILE A 69 1.33 15.74 -24.20
C ILE A 69 -0.16 15.77 -24.52
N HIS A 70 -0.67 16.94 -24.89
CA HIS A 70 -2.06 17.10 -25.30
C HIS A 70 -2.17 16.87 -26.81
N ILE A 71 -2.82 15.78 -27.21
CA ILE A 71 -3.17 15.53 -28.62
C ILE A 71 -4.69 15.65 -28.70
N GLY A 72 -5.18 16.80 -29.18
CA GLY A 72 -6.60 17.11 -29.15
C GLY A 72 -7.12 17.22 -27.71
N SER A 73 -8.07 16.36 -27.32
CA SER A 73 -8.65 16.29 -25.97
C SER A 73 -7.98 15.28 -25.03
N ALA A 74 -7.06 14.45 -25.53
CA ALA A 74 -6.39 13.43 -24.74
C ALA A 74 -5.07 13.95 -24.16
N ALA A 75 -4.94 13.91 -22.83
CA ALA A 75 -3.69 14.18 -22.12
C ALA A 75 -2.96 12.86 -21.88
N ILE A 76 -1.90 12.60 -22.64
CA ILE A 76 -1.10 11.38 -22.49
C ILE A 76 0.12 11.72 -21.63
N PRO A 77 0.31 11.08 -20.47
CA PRO A 77 1.51 11.29 -19.67
C PRO A 77 2.71 10.72 -20.44
N ALA A 78 3.75 11.54 -20.61
CA ALA A 78 4.97 11.12 -21.29
C ALA A 78 5.62 9.90 -20.61
N HIS A 79 5.46 9.77 -19.29
CA HIS A 79 5.87 8.58 -18.53
C HIS A 79 5.34 7.26 -19.13
N ALA A 80 4.05 7.22 -19.50
CA ALA A 80 3.45 6.03 -20.09
C ALA A 80 4.00 5.75 -21.51
N LEU A 81 4.40 6.78 -22.25
CA LEU A 81 5.06 6.60 -23.55
C LEU A 81 6.44 5.97 -23.39
N PHE A 82 7.24 6.43 -22.43
CA PHE A 82 8.54 5.82 -22.16
C PHE A 82 8.43 4.40 -21.59
N GLU A 83 7.43 4.13 -20.76
CA GLU A 83 7.17 2.78 -20.26
C GLU A 83 6.78 1.81 -21.38
N THR A 84 5.88 2.22 -22.27
CA THR A 84 5.52 1.41 -23.45
C THR A 84 6.71 1.22 -24.40
N ALA A 85 7.53 2.25 -24.60
CA ALA A 85 8.78 2.13 -25.36
C ALA A 85 9.78 1.18 -24.69
N ALA A 86 9.89 1.20 -23.36
CA ALA A 86 10.74 0.30 -22.59
C ALA A 86 10.32 -1.17 -22.78
N PHE A 87 9.02 -1.47 -22.67
CA PHE A 87 8.52 -2.82 -22.93
C PHE A 87 8.74 -3.26 -24.38
N PHE A 88 8.49 -2.36 -25.34
CA PHE A 88 8.68 -2.67 -26.76
C PHE A 88 10.15 -2.98 -27.08
N THR A 89 11.07 -2.12 -26.65
CA THR A 89 12.51 -2.29 -26.87
C THR A 89 13.06 -3.51 -26.12
N GLY A 90 12.67 -3.72 -24.87
CA GLY A 90 13.02 -4.92 -24.10
C GLY A 90 12.55 -6.21 -24.78
N PHE A 91 11.30 -6.25 -25.27
CA PHE A 91 10.77 -7.42 -25.97
C PHE A 91 11.46 -7.67 -27.31
N ARG A 92 11.76 -6.62 -28.09
CA ARG A 92 12.55 -6.73 -29.32
C ARG A 92 13.95 -7.29 -29.03
N TYR A 93 14.60 -6.79 -27.99
CA TYR A 93 15.92 -7.26 -27.59
C TYR A 93 15.89 -8.72 -27.12
N PHE A 94 14.86 -9.13 -26.38
CA PHE A 94 14.65 -10.53 -26.01
C PHE A 94 14.54 -11.44 -27.24
N LEU A 95 13.74 -11.07 -28.25
CA LEU A 95 13.62 -11.86 -29.48
C LEU A 95 14.93 -11.95 -30.25
N PHE A 96 15.69 -10.86 -30.31
CA PHE A 96 17.00 -10.85 -30.93
C PHE A 96 17.97 -11.81 -30.23
N LEU A 97 18.03 -11.75 -28.89
CA LEU A 97 18.91 -12.61 -28.09
C LEU A 97 18.50 -14.09 -28.17
N ARG A 98 17.18 -14.35 -28.19
CA ARG A 98 16.62 -15.69 -28.36
C ARG A 98 16.94 -16.30 -29.73
N ARG A 99 16.90 -15.52 -30.80
CA ARG A 99 17.32 -15.97 -32.14
C ARG A 99 18.80 -16.35 -32.20
N ARG A 100 19.66 -15.67 -31.42
CA ARG A 100 21.10 -15.93 -31.39
C ARG A 100 21.49 -17.14 -30.53
N LYS A 101 20.92 -17.29 -29.33
CA LYS A 101 21.27 -18.40 -28.43
C LYS A 101 20.67 -19.75 -28.87
N GLY A 102 19.66 -19.74 -29.75
CA GLY A 102 18.92 -20.94 -30.12
C GLY A 102 18.01 -21.41 -28.99
N ASP A 103 16.91 -22.09 -29.35
CA ASP A 103 15.98 -22.67 -28.38
C ASP A 103 16.15 -24.19 -28.39
N ASN A 104 16.48 -24.76 -27.24
CA ASN A 104 16.82 -26.18 -27.11
C ASN A 104 15.72 -26.99 -26.40
N PHE A 105 14.54 -26.38 -26.19
CA PHE A 105 13.39 -27.05 -25.59
C PHE A 105 12.48 -27.64 -26.67
N ASP A 106 12.02 -28.86 -26.46
CA ASP A 106 10.98 -29.44 -27.29
C ASP A 106 9.68 -28.62 -27.16
N SER A 107 8.92 -28.57 -28.27
CA SER A 107 7.71 -27.75 -28.39
C SER A 107 6.66 -28.04 -27.32
N GLN A 108 6.53 -29.31 -26.89
CA GLN A 108 5.56 -29.74 -25.89
C GLN A 108 6.01 -29.36 -24.47
N GLN A 109 7.27 -29.59 -24.13
CA GLN A 109 7.84 -29.22 -22.82
C GLN A 109 7.78 -27.70 -22.60
N ARG A 110 7.94 -26.93 -23.67
CA ARG A 110 7.87 -25.46 -23.63
C ARG A 110 6.49 -24.96 -23.22
N GLY A 111 5.41 -25.60 -23.67
CA GLY A 111 4.05 -25.26 -23.27
C GLY A 111 3.86 -25.39 -21.76
N TRP A 112 4.31 -26.50 -21.19
CA TRP A 112 4.25 -26.74 -19.74
C TRP A 112 5.08 -25.73 -18.95
N ILE A 113 6.29 -25.41 -19.41
CA ILE A 113 7.16 -24.42 -18.74
C ILE A 113 6.49 -23.03 -18.72
N ILE A 114 5.90 -22.60 -19.84
CA ILE A 114 5.18 -21.32 -19.92
C ILE A 114 3.95 -21.33 -19.01
N LEU A 115 3.21 -22.45 -18.97
CA LEU A 115 2.05 -22.59 -18.11
C LEU A 115 2.45 -22.52 -16.63
N GLY A 116 3.53 -23.21 -16.24
CA GLY A 116 4.10 -23.12 -14.90
C GLY A 116 4.55 -21.71 -14.54
N ALA A 117 5.19 -21.00 -15.47
CA ALA A 117 5.56 -19.60 -15.28
C ALA A 117 4.34 -18.71 -15.06
N LEU A 118 3.28 -18.90 -15.84
CA LEU A 118 2.07 -18.08 -15.78
C LEU A 118 1.31 -18.31 -14.47
N PHE A 119 1.07 -19.57 -14.10
CA PHE A 119 0.41 -19.92 -12.84
C PHE A 119 1.25 -19.51 -11.62
N GLY A 120 2.56 -19.75 -11.67
CA GLY A 120 3.49 -19.34 -10.62
C GLY A 120 3.51 -17.82 -10.44
N ALA A 121 3.56 -17.05 -11.54
CA ALA A 121 3.53 -15.60 -11.48
C ALA A 121 2.19 -15.06 -10.97
N LEU A 122 1.07 -15.64 -11.43
CA LEU A 122 -0.28 -15.27 -11.02
C LEU A 122 -0.50 -15.47 -9.52
N ALA A 123 -0.09 -16.62 -9.00
CA ALA A 123 -0.19 -16.97 -7.58
C ALA A 123 0.82 -16.16 -6.75
N GLY A 124 2.08 -16.11 -7.18
CA GLY A 124 3.14 -15.40 -6.47
C GLY A 124 2.93 -13.89 -6.37
N SER A 125 2.39 -13.24 -7.40
CA SER A 125 2.12 -11.79 -7.37
C SER A 125 1.08 -11.42 -6.31
N ARG A 126 0.08 -12.29 -6.11
CA ARG A 126 -1.01 -12.09 -5.14
C ARG A 126 -0.59 -12.50 -3.74
N LEU A 127 0.10 -13.63 -3.61
CA LEU A 127 0.59 -14.12 -2.34
C LEU A 127 1.60 -13.14 -1.73
N LEU A 128 2.60 -12.72 -2.49
CA LEU A 128 3.58 -11.75 -2.00
C LEU A 128 2.96 -10.36 -1.82
N GLY A 129 1.98 -9.98 -2.65
CA GLY A 129 1.24 -8.73 -2.47
C GLY A 129 0.40 -8.69 -1.21
N ALA A 130 -0.19 -9.81 -0.80
CA ALA A 130 -0.88 -9.90 0.49
C ALA A 130 0.11 -9.84 1.67
N LEU A 131 1.31 -10.40 1.50
CA LEU A 131 2.37 -10.40 2.52
C LEU A 131 3.06 -9.05 2.70
N GLU A 132 2.97 -8.14 1.73
CA GLU A 132 3.55 -6.80 1.84
C GLU A 132 2.81 -5.93 2.88
N GLN A 133 1.52 -6.19 3.11
CA GLN A 133 0.69 -5.47 4.09
C GLN A 133 -0.19 -6.43 4.90
N PRO A 134 0.40 -7.26 5.78
CA PRO A 134 -0.31 -8.33 6.47
C PRO A 134 -1.35 -7.81 7.48
N VAL A 135 -1.11 -6.63 8.07
CA VAL A 135 -2.02 -6.00 9.02
C VAL A 135 -3.33 -5.56 8.33
N GLN A 136 -3.22 -5.02 7.12
CA GLN A 136 -4.37 -4.56 6.34
C GLN A 136 -5.16 -5.73 5.75
N TRP A 137 -4.47 -6.83 5.43
CA TRP A 137 -5.11 -8.09 5.05
C TRP A 137 -5.92 -8.71 6.20
N ALA A 138 -5.37 -8.74 7.42
CA ALA A 138 -6.04 -9.31 8.60
C ALA A 138 -7.24 -8.48 9.08
N GLN A 139 -7.24 -7.16 8.86
CA GLN A 139 -8.32 -6.26 9.26
C GLN A 139 -9.39 -6.07 8.16
N SER A 140 -9.20 -6.66 6.97
CA SER A 140 -10.10 -6.49 5.85
C SER A 140 -11.39 -7.31 6.01
N PRO A 141 -12.58 -6.73 5.77
CA PRO A 141 -13.86 -7.45 5.80
C PRO A 141 -13.95 -8.61 4.81
N HIS A 142 -13.21 -8.53 3.70
CA HIS A 142 -13.19 -9.52 2.62
C HIS A 142 -11.74 -9.87 2.21
N PRO A 143 -11.08 -10.81 2.91
CA PRO A 143 -9.67 -11.12 2.68
C PRO A 143 -9.38 -11.68 1.28
N TRP A 144 -10.34 -12.38 0.67
CA TRP A 144 -10.22 -12.92 -0.69
C TRP A 144 -10.18 -11.82 -1.76
N LEU A 145 -11.00 -10.79 -1.61
CA LEU A 145 -11.04 -9.67 -2.55
C LEU A 145 -9.77 -8.81 -2.40
N TYR A 146 -9.31 -8.62 -1.16
CA TYR A 146 -8.06 -7.93 -0.86
C TYR A 146 -6.85 -8.63 -1.49
N LEU A 147 -6.79 -9.97 -1.40
CA LEU A 147 -5.73 -10.77 -2.01
C LEU A 147 -5.73 -10.69 -3.54
N TYR A 148 -6.90 -10.51 -4.15
CA TYR A 148 -7.03 -10.34 -5.60
C TYR A 148 -6.68 -8.93 -6.08
N ALA A 149 -6.99 -7.90 -5.29
CA ALA A 149 -6.70 -6.51 -5.60
C ALA A 149 -5.21 -6.18 -5.46
N ASN A 150 -4.54 -6.76 -4.47
CA ASN A 150 -3.12 -6.52 -4.21
C ASN A 150 -2.24 -7.44 -5.05
N LYS A 151 -1.47 -6.82 -5.95
CA LYS A 151 -0.53 -7.51 -6.83
C LYS A 151 0.83 -6.84 -6.77
N THR A 152 1.89 -7.63 -6.74
CA THR A 152 3.26 -7.12 -6.80
C THR A 152 3.99 -7.66 -8.02
N VAL A 153 4.79 -6.79 -8.63
CA VAL A 153 5.66 -7.14 -9.74
C VAL A 153 6.74 -8.11 -9.27
N LEU A 154 7.34 -7.85 -8.11
CA LEU A 154 8.35 -8.72 -7.49
C LEU A 154 7.80 -10.13 -7.21
N GLY A 155 6.58 -10.23 -6.68
CA GLY A 155 5.94 -11.51 -6.41
C GLY A 155 5.63 -12.29 -7.69
N GLY A 156 5.29 -11.59 -8.77
CA GLY A 156 5.12 -12.19 -10.09
C GLY A 156 6.43 -12.80 -10.62
N PHE A 157 7.56 -12.09 -10.50
CA PHE A 157 8.86 -12.61 -10.94
C PHE A 157 9.32 -13.81 -10.10
N LEU A 158 9.25 -13.71 -8.77
CA LEU A 158 9.66 -14.79 -7.88
C LEU A 158 8.75 -16.02 -8.03
N GLY A 159 7.44 -15.81 -8.09
CA GLY A 159 6.47 -16.88 -8.29
C GLY A 159 6.59 -17.54 -9.66
N GLY A 160 6.84 -16.75 -10.71
CA GLY A 160 7.08 -17.27 -12.06
C GLY A 160 8.33 -18.14 -12.13
N LEU A 161 9.43 -17.69 -11.51
CA LEU A 161 10.67 -18.48 -11.42
C LEU A 161 10.44 -19.80 -10.67
N PHE A 162 9.76 -19.75 -9.52
CA PHE A 162 9.41 -20.93 -8.74
C PHE A 162 8.52 -21.90 -9.56
N GLY A 163 7.52 -21.39 -10.27
CA GLY A 163 6.64 -22.18 -11.12
C GLY A 163 7.37 -22.86 -12.28
N VAL A 164 8.28 -22.15 -12.95
CA VAL A 164 9.14 -22.73 -13.99
C VAL A 164 10.01 -23.84 -13.42
N GLU A 165 10.65 -23.61 -12.28
CA GLU A 165 11.56 -24.60 -11.68
C GLU A 165 10.80 -25.83 -11.16
N ALA A 166 9.59 -25.63 -10.62
CA ALA A 166 8.70 -26.73 -10.26
C ALA A 166 8.36 -27.58 -11.48
N VAL A 167 7.86 -26.98 -12.57
CA VAL A 167 7.51 -27.72 -13.79
C VAL A 167 8.73 -28.43 -14.40
N LYS A 168 9.88 -27.75 -14.45
CA LYS A 168 11.14 -28.36 -14.88
C LYS A 168 11.51 -29.58 -14.05
N LYS A 169 11.36 -29.50 -12.73
CA LYS A 169 11.58 -30.62 -11.81
C LYS A 169 10.61 -31.78 -12.05
N LEU A 170 9.36 -31.50 -12.43
CA LEU A 170 8.38 -32.53 -12.81
C LEU A 170 8.74 -33.21 -14.15
N ILE A 171 9.25 -32.45 -15.12
CA ILE A 171 9.61 -32.96 -16.46
C ILE A 171 11.02 -33.58 -16.49
N GLY A 172 11.84 -33.34 -15.46
CA GLY A 172 13.21 -33.85 -15.36
C GLY A 172 14.24 -33.00 -16.11
N GLU A 173 13.89 -31.77 -16.51
CA GLU A 173 14.77 -30.87 -17.26
C GLU A 173 15.54 -29.95 -16.31
N ARG A 174 16.88 -29.97 -16.35
CA ARG A 174 17.75 -29.21 -15.42
C ARG A 174 18.43 -27.99 -16.05
N ARG A 175 18.27 -27.75 -17.35
CA ARG A 175 18.92 -26.63 -18.04
C ARG A 175 18.46 -25.27 -17.50
N ALA A 176 19.37 -24.32 -17.43
CA ALA A 176 19.08 -22.96 -17.01
C ALA A 176 18.31 -22.19 -18.10
N SER A 177 17.12 -21.67 -17.77
CA SER A 177 16.24 -20.97 -18.70
C SER A 177 16.19 -19.45 -18.49
N GLY A 178 16.69 -18.96 -17.34
CA GLY A 178 16.51 -17.58 -16.87
C GLY A 178 17.54 -16.55 -17.36
N ASP A 179 18.75 -16.96 -17.73
CA ASP A 179 19.86 -16.06 -18.08
C ASP A 179 19.52 -15.12 -19.27
N LEU A 180 18.74 -15.62 -20.23
CA LEU A 180 18.33 -14.84 -21.39
C LEU A 180 17.40 -13.65 -21.04
N PHE A 181 16.66 -13.74 -19.94
CA PHE A 181 15.68 -12.71 -19.55
C PHE A 181 16.30 -11.55 -18.77
N VAL A 182 17.49 -11.74 -18.18
CA VAL A 182 18.14 -10.72 -17.35
C VAL A 182 18.47 -9.47 -18.15
N TYR A 183 19.13 -9.61 -19.31
CA TYR A 183 19.54 -8.45 -20.11
C TYR A 183 18.37 -7.62 -20.65
N PRO A 184 17.29 -8.22 -21.22
CA PRO A 184 16.09 -7.46 -21.59
C PRO A 184 15.42 -6.74 -20.43
N MET A 185 15.35 -7.37 -19.25
CA MET A 185 14.76 -6.74 -18.07
C MET A 185 15.58 -5.55 -17.58
N LEU A 186 16.91 -5.66 -17.55
CA LEU A 186 17.79 -4.55 -17.20
C LEU A 186 17.63 -3.38 -18.17
N LEU A 187 17.60 -3.66 -19.48
CA LEU A 187 17.40 -2.64 -20.50
C LEU A 187 16.05 -1.91 -20.33
N ALA A 188 14.97 -2.67 -20.13
CA ALA A 188 13.64 -2.10 -19.91
C ALA A 188 13.60 -1.24 -18.63
N LEU A 189 14.26 -1.66 -17.54
CA LEU A 189 14.32 -0.89 -16.29
C LEU A 189 15.07 0.43 -16.47
N ILE A 190 16.19 0.43 -17.21
CA ILE A 190 16.97 1.63 -17.50
C ILE A 190 16.09 2.64 -18.28
N ILE A 191 15.41 2.18 -19.33
CA ILE A 191 14.54 3.05 -20.14
C ILE A 191 13.34 3.54 -19.33
N GLY A 192 12.73 2.68 -18.51
CA GLY A 192 11.63 3.06 -17.63
C GLY A 192 12.03 4.12 -16.60
N ARG A 193 13.25 4.03 -16.05
CA ARG A 193 13.79 5.06 -15.15
C ARG A 193 14.05 6.39 -15.85
N ILE A 194 14.44 6.37 -17.13
CA ILE A 194 14.53 7.60 -17.93
C ILE A 194 13.16 8.25 -18.07
N GLY A 195 12.10 7.45 -18.25
CA GLY A 195 10.73 7.95 -18.29
C GLY A 195 10.19 8.50 -16.95
N CYS A 196 10.84 8.19 -15.83
CA CYS A 196 10.51 8.77 -14.51
C CYS A 196 11.12 10.17 -14.29
N PHE A 197 11.94 10.69 -15.22
CA PHE A 197 12.51 12.04 -15.20
C PHE A 197 11.69 13.01 -16.06
#